data_AF-A0A969H1A4-F1
#
_entry.id   AF-A0A969H1A4-F1
#
_cell.length_a   1.000
_cell.length_b   1.000
_cell.length_c   1.000
_cell.angle_alpha   90.00
_cell.angle_beta   90.00
_cell.angle_gamma   90.00
#
_symmetry.space_group_name_H-M   'P 1'
#
loop_
_entity.id
_entity.type
_entity.pdbx_description
1 polymer ?
#
loop_
_entity_poly.entity_id
_entity_poly.type
_entity_poly.pdbx_seq_one_letter_code
_entity_poly.pdbx_strand_id
1 'polypeptide(L)'
;MKQIESPIVIFIDEIDSVRSLGFPTDDFFALLRSCHEERTLKPEYNRLTFALVGVAAPTDLVVDERRTPFNIGYAVKLSGFQLDEKIKPLIKGLEGKAENPQAVMKEVLRWSGGQPFLTQKICGLLVQRESSILQGTESERVESLVKRQIIENWATKDHPVHLKTIRARLLQRDEKRTARLLGLYQQILQEDGIVANKTVEQHELQLSGLVIEEDNELRVYNLIYKAIFNLDWIETELKKLCPYAEDLRAWLGSERKDGSRLLRGEKLKEAQEWSQDKILNLSKEHTEYLSASKTQEEKELRIKNDKEAAEQRNQLLAEANKKAKSQIRIGSSIFSFDFTRSSLRRNL
;
A
#
# COMPACT_ATOMS: atom_id res chain seq x y z
N MET A 1 24.35 -19.21 -38.06
CA MET A 1 25.33 -18.95 -36.99
C MET A 1 26.73 -19.34 -37.47
N LYS A 2 27.22 -18.72 -38.56
CA LYS A 2 28.39 -19.23 -39.30
C LYS A 2 29.76 -18.81 -38.75
N GLN A 3 29.81 -17.87 -37.80
CA GLN A 3 31.07 -17.27 -37.31
C GLN A 3 31.47 -17.75 -35.91
N ILE A 4 30.53 -18.31 -35.15
CA ILE A 4 30.80 -18.86 -33.82
C ILE A 4 30.50 -20.34 -33.95
N GLU A 5 31.35 -21.22 -33.42
CA GLU A 5 31.18 -22.69 -33.44
C GLU A 5 30.91 -23.30 -32.05
N SER A 6 31.06 -22.53 -30.98
CA SER A 6 30.82 -22.93 -29.58
C SER A 6 29.37 -22.75 -29.13
N PRO A 7 28.95 -23.34 -28.00
CA PRO A 7 27.69 -22.99 -27.34
C PRO A 7 27.61 -21.49 -27.01
N ILE A 8 26.43 -20.89 -27.21
CA ILE A 8 26.09 -19.49 -26.96
C ILE A 8 24.95 -19.49 -25.94
N VAL A 9 25.15 -18.80 -24.82
CA VAL A 9 24.10 -18.57 -23.82
C VAL A 9 23.79 -17.08 -23.79
N ILE A 10 22.52 -16.74 -24.01
CA ILE A 10 22.02 -15.36 -23.94
C ILE A 10 21.25 -15.22 -22.63
N PHE A 11 21.77 -14.38 -21.74
CA PHE A 11 21.09 -14.02 -20.49
C PHE A 11 20.23 -12.79 -20.73
N ILE A 12 18.97 -12.87 -20.33
CA ILE A 12 18.02 -11.76 -20.32
C ILE A 12 17.62 -11.57 -18.87
N ASP A 13 18.21 -10.56 -18.24
CA ASP A 13 17.95 -10.21 -16.86
C ASP A 13 16.75 -9.25 -16.74
N GLU A 14 16.14 -9.20 -15.56
CA GLU A 14 14.92 -8.44 -15.27
C GLU A 14 13.82 -8.69 -16.31
N ILE A 15 13.55 -9.96 -16.64
CA ILE A 15 12.55 -10.32 -17.65
C ILE A 15 11.16 -9.74 -17.34
N ASP A 16 10.86 -9.46 -16.07
CA ASP A 16 9.62 -8.83 -15.61
C ASP A 16 9.39 -7.44 -16.24
N SER A 17 10.48 -6.73 -16.54
CA SER A 17 10.46 -5.39 -17.15
C SER A 17 9.93 -5.40 -18.59
N VAL A 18 9.95 -6.54 -19.29
CA VAL A 18 9.49 -6.61 -20.69
C VAL A 18 8.00 -6.31 -20.85
N ARG A 19 7.19 -6.43 -19.79
CA ARG A 19 5.78 -6.03 -19.79
C ARG A 19 5.57 -4.52 -19.86
N SER A 20 6.57 -3.75 -19.45
CA SER A 20 6.55 -2.28 -19.52
C SER A 20 6.99 -1.75 -20.89
N LEU A 21 7.54 -2.62 -21.74
CA LEU A 21 8.01 -2.26 -23.07
C LEU A 21 6.83 -2.23 -24.04
N GLY A 22 6.78 -1.23 -24.93
CA GLY A 22 5.65 -0.99 -25.84
C GLY A 22 5.51 -1.98 -27.01
N PHE A 23 5.98 -3.22 -26.87
CA PHE A 23 5.84 -4.26 -27.89
C PHE A 23 5.01 -5.45 -27.36
N PRO A 24 4.41 -6.28 -28.25
CA PRO A 24 3.69 -7.47 -27.83
C PRO A 24 4.64 -8.48 -27.17
N THR A 25 4.56 -8.58 -25.84
CA THR A 25 5.42 -9.48 -25.05
C THR A 25 5.30 -10.95 -25.51
N ASP A 26 4.12 -11.38 -25.93
CA ASP A 26 3.88 -12.73 -26.43
C ASP A 26 4.68 -13.03 -27.72
N ASP A 27 4.87 -12.04 -28.60
CA ASP A 27 5.61 -12.22 -29.85
C ASP A 27 7.12 -12.35 -29.58
N PHE A 28 7.61 -11.64 -28.56
CA PHE A 28 8.98 -11.82 -28.09
C PHE A 28 9.21 -13.25 -27.57
N PHE A 29 8.30 -13.78 -26.76
CA PHE A 29 8.41 -15.16 -26.28
C PHE A 29 8.21 -16.20 -27.39
N ALA A 30 7.35 -15.91 -28.38
CA ALA A 30 7.21 -16.73 -29.58
C ALA A 30 8.52 -16.78 -30.39
N LEU A 31 9.25 -15.66 -30.50
CA LEU A 31 10.56 -15.63 -31.15
C LEU A 31 11.57 -16.53 -30.44
N LEU A 32 11.65 -16.47 -29.10
CA LEU A 32 12.54 -17.34 -28.33
C LEU A 32 12.19 -18.82 -28.53
N ARG A 33 10.89 -19.14 -28.55
CA ARG A 33 10.40 -20.49 -28.81
C ARG A 33 10.73 -20.96 -30.23
N SER A 34 10.57 -20.11 -31.24
CA SER A 34 10.93 -20.45 -32.63
C SER A 34 12.41 -20.85 -32.75
N CYS A 35 13.31 -20.19 -32.02
CA CYS A 35 14.73 -20.59 -31.98
C CYS A 35 14.94 -21.99 -31.42
N HIS A 36 14.11 -22.43 -30.48
CA HIS A 36 14.17 -23.79 -29.96
C HIS A 36 13.59 -24.80 -30.95
N GLU A 37 12.47 -24.49 -31.59
CA GLU A 37 11.80 -25.39 -32.55
C GLU A 37 12.66 -25.63 -33.80
N GLU A 38 13.40 -24.62 -34.25
CA GLU A 38 14.35 -24.70 -35.37
C GLU A 38 15.48 -25.70 -35.14
N ARG A 39 15.73 -26.15 -33.91
CA ARG A 39 16.75 -27.19 -33.60
C ARG A 39 16.52 -28.50 -34.35
N THR A 40 15.27 -28.81 -34.69
CA THR A 40 14.88 -30.00 -35.46
C THR A 40 15.34 -29.94 -36.92
N LEU A 41 15.33 -28.73 -37.51
CA LEU A 41 15.65 -28.51 -38.92
C LEU A 41 17.08 -28.00 -39.13
N LYS A 42 17.62 -27.26 -38.16
CA LYS A 42 18.91 -26.59 -38.21
C LYS A 42 19.72 -26.93 -36.96
N PRO A 43 20.62 -27.93 -37.03
CA PRO A 43 21.42 -28.35 -35.88
C PRO A 43 22.24 -27.23 -35.24
N GLU A 44 22.57 -26.16 -35.98
CA GLU A 44 23.22 -24.95 -35.48
C GLU A 44 22.50 -24.36 -34.25
N TYR A 45 21.16 -24.44 -34.20
CA TYR A 45 20.36 -23.87 -33.11
C TYR A 45 20.47 -24.65 -31.80
N ASN A 46 21.00 -25.88 -31.79
CA ASN A 46 21.29 -26.61 -30.55
C ASN A 46 22.33 -25.91 -29.69
N ARG A 47 23.11 -25.02 -30.30
CA ARG A 47 24.15 -24.25 -29.63
C ARG A 47 23.61 -22.98 -28.97
N LEU A 48 22.37 -22.59 -29.24
CA LEU A 48 21.78 -21.37 -28.72
C LEU A 48 20.88 -21.68 -27.53
N THR A 49 21.22 -21.16 -26.35
CA THR A 49 20.43 -21.28 -25.12
C THR A 49 20.06 -19.90 -24.61
N PHE A 50 18.82 -19.75 -24.15
CA PHE A 50 18.34 -18.52 -23.50
C PHE A 50 18.15 -18.80 -22.01
N ALA A 51 18.66 -17.89 -21.18
CA ALA A 51 18.44 -17.88 -19.74
C ALA A 51 17.65 -16.61 -19.39
N LEU A 52 16.42 -16.79 -18.91
CA LEU A 52 15.54 -15.70 -18.51
C LEU A 52 15.62 -15.57 -16.99
N VAL A 53 15.93 -14.38 -16.48
CA VAL A 53 16.14 -14.12 -15.06
C VAL A 53 15.20 -13.01 -14.62
N GLY A 54 14.48 -13.23 -13.51
CA GLY A 54 13.52 -12.27 -12.97
C GLY A 54 12.72 -12.86 -11.81
N VAL A 55 11.77 -12.08 -11.31
CA VAL A 55 10.93 -12.36 -10.15
C VAL A 55 9.56 -12.93 -10.57
N ALA A 56 9.18 -12.83 -11.85
CA ALA A 56 7.92 -13.33 -12.38
C ALA A 56 7.95 -14.83 -12.63
N ALA A 57 6.83 -15.50 -12.33
CA ALA A 57 6.59 -16.83 -12.85
C ALA A 57 6.31 -16.76 -14.36
N PRO A 58 6.57 -17.86 -15.11
CA PRO A 58 6.22 -17.94 -16.52
C PRO A 58 4.77 -17.53 -16.86
N THR A 59 3.83 -17.81 -15.94
CA THR A 59 2.41 -17.43 -16.10
C THR A 59 2.17 -15.93 -15.97
N ASP A 60 3.05 -15.18 -15.30
CA ASP A 60 2.91 -13.73 -15.15
C ASP A 60 3.52 -12.97 -16.34
N LEU A 61 4.26 -13.68 -17.22
CA LEU A 61 4.97 -13.13 -18.38
C LEU A 61 4.18 -13.24 -19.69
N VAL A 62 3.19 -14.14 -19.80
CA VAL A 62 2.39 -14.34 -21.02
C VAL A 62 1.01 -13.73 -20.86
N VAL A 63 0.51 -13.02 -21.89
CA VAL A 63 -0.84 -12.44 -21.88
C VAL A 63 -1.88 -13.47 -22.34
N ASP A 64 -1.59 -14.21 -23.41
CA ASP A 64 -2.43 -15.34 -23.87
C ASP A 64 -1.97 -16.66 -23.24
N GLU A 65 -2.65 -17.10 -22.17
CA GLU A 65 -2.36 -18.36 -21.47
C GLU A 65 -2.43 -19.61 -22.38
N ARG A 66 -3.06 -19.53 -23.56
CA ARG A 66 -3.10 -20.64 -24.53
C ARG A 66 -1.77 -20.78 -25.27
N ARG A 67 -0.99 -19.70 -25.37
CA ARG A 67 0.38 -19.75 -25.87
C ARG A 67 1.22 -20.30 -24.72
N THR A 68 1.86 -21.45 -24.92
CA THR A 68 2.71 -22.11 -23.91
C THR A 68 4.20 -21.95 -24.24
N PRO A 69 4.74 -20.71 -24.34
CA PRO A 69 6.10 -20.50 -24.82
C PRO A 69 7.16 -21.13 -23.89
N PHE A 70 6.81 -21.33 -22.62
CA PHE A 70 7.72 -21.84 -21.60
C PHE A 70 7.64 -23.34 -21.33
N ASN A 71 6.75 -24.10 -22.01
CA ASN A 71 6.65 -25.56 -21.83
C ASN A 71 7.90 -26.33 -22.33
N ILE A 72 8.79 -25.64 -23.04
CA ILE A 72 10.07 -26.16 -23.53
C ILE A 72 11.26 -25.75 -22.63
N GLY A 73 10.99 -24.95 -21.60
CA GLY A 73 12.00 -24.39 -20.69
C GLY A 73 12.17 -25.18 -19.41
N TYR A 74 13.29 -24.97 -18.73
CA TYR A 74 13.55 -25.51 -17.40
C TYR A 74 13.49 -24.38 -16.36
N ALA A 75 12.53 -24.46 -15.44
CA ALA A 75 12.38 -23.47 -14.37
C ALA A 75 13.37 -23.74 -13.24
N VAL A 76 14.21 -22.76 -12.92
CA VAL A 76 15.13 -22.81 -11.79
C VAL A 76 14.62 -21.88 -10.69
N LYS A 77 13.94 -22.43 -9.68
CA LYS A 77 13.53 -21.63 -8.51
C LYS A 77 14.75 -21.38 -7.62
N LEU A 78 15.10 -20.11 -7.45
CA LEU A 78 16.12 -19.70 -6.50
C LEU A 78 15.48 -19.51 -5.12
N SER A 79 15.99 -20.22 -4.12
CA SER A 79 15.59 -20.06 -2.72
C SER A 79 16.65 -19.27 -1.96
N GLY A 80 16.24 -18.64 -0.84
CA GLY A 80 17.19 -18.14 0.14
C GLY A 80 18.12 -19.24 0.65
N PHE A 81 19.24 -18.84 1.24
CA PHE A 81 20.16 -19.77 1.89
C PHE A 81 19.46 -20.58 2.98
N GLN A 82 19.79 -21.87 3.00
CA GLN A 82 19.38 -22.79 4.04
C GLN A 82 20.61 -23.26 4.81
N LEU A 83 20.39 -23.91 5.95
CA LEU A 83 21.48 -24.52 6.72
C LEU A 83 21.91 -25.85 6.05
N ASP A 84 22.47 -25.75 4.85
CA ASP A 84 22.89 -26.85 3.98
C ASP A 84 24.36 -26.73 3.53
N GLU A 85 24.78 -27.56 2.59
CA GLU A 85 26.16 -27.54 2.07
C GLU A 85 26.57 -26.18 1.46
N LYS A 86 25.63 -25.39 0.92
CA LYS A 86 25.91 -24.14 0.22
C LYS A 86 26.31 -23.02 1.17
N ILE A 87 25.89 -23.08 2.46
CA ILE A 87 26.24 -22.06 3.46
C ILE A 87 27.59 -22.33 4.14
N LYS A 88 28.20 -23.51 3.92
CA LYS A 88 29.49 -23.89 4.53
C LYS A 88 30.60 -22.84 4.42
N PRO A 89 30.81 -22.15 3.28
CA PRO A 89 31.82 -21.10 3.19
C PRO A 89 31.60 -19.95 4.17
N LEU A 90 30.34 -19.57 4.43
CA LEU A 90 30.00 -18.53 5.40
C LEU A 90 30.17 -19.02 6.85
N ILE A 91 29.85 -20.29 7.14
CA ILE A 91 30.13 -20.90 8.45
C ILE A 91 31.64 -20.88 8.73
N LYS A 92 32.44 -21.27 7.73
CA LYS A 92 33.90 -21.25 7.84
C LYS A 92 34.45 -19.86 8.14
N GLY A 93 33.86 -18.82 7.55
CA GLY A 93 34.22 -17.42 7.83
C GLY A 93 33.96 -16.97 9.28
N LEU A 94 33.18 -17.73 10.05
CA LEU A 94 32.91 -17.48 11.47
C LEU A 94 33.79 -18.32 12.41
N GLU A 95 34.63 -19.22 11.88
CA GLU A 95 35.60 -19.97 12.68
C GLU A 95 36.57 -19.02 13.38
N GLY A 96 36.88 -19.31 14.65
CA GLY A 96 37.69 -18.44 15.51
C GLY A 96 36.96 -17.18 16.01
N LYS A 97 35.77 -16.87 15.48
CA LYS A 97 34.90 -15.80 15.99
C LYS A 97 33.85 -16.31 16.98
N ALA A 98 33.36 -17.52 16.77
CA ALA A 98 32.39 -18.17 17.63
C ALA A 98 32.88 -19.56 18.04
N GLU A 99 32.58 -19.96 19.27
CA GLU A 99 32.83 -21.33 19.74
C GLU A 99 31.96 -22.35 18.98
N ASN A 100 30.76 -21.93 18.55
CA ASN A 100 29.88 -22.70 17.69
C ASN A 100 29.41 -21.90 16.45
N PRO A 101 30.22 -21.87 15.37
CA PRO A 101 29.89 -21.15 14.13
C PRO A 101 28.57 -21.59 13.49
N GLN A 102 28.20 -22.87 13.61
CA GLN A 102 26.98 -23.41 13.04
C GLN A 102 25.73 -22.90 13.77
N ALA A 103 25.78 -22.79 15.10
CA ALA A 103 24.70 -22.19 15.90
C ALA A 103 24.53 -20.70 15.59
N VAL A 104 25.63 -19.95 15.44
CA VAL A 104 25.58 -18.55 14.99
C VAL A 104 24.93 -18.44 13.62
N MET A 105 25.34 -19.27 12.66
CA MET A 105 24.76 -19.25 11.31
C MET A 105 23.26 -19.53 11.32
N LYS A 106 22.78 -20.45 12.16
CA LYS A 106 21.35 -20.72 12.33
C LYS A 106 20.59 -19.46 12.75
N GLU A 107 21.13 -18.68 13.69
CA GLU A 107 20.52 -17.42 14.13
C GLU A 107 20.60 -16.32 13.07
N VAL A 108 21.71 -16.26 12.30
CA VAL A 108 21.83 -15.33 11.17
C VAL A 108 20.77 -15.63 10.10
N LEU A 109 20.57 -16.91 9.75
CA LEU A 109 19.54 -17.33 8.80
C LEU A 109 18.14 -17.03 9.33
N ARG A 110 17.89 -17.25 10.63
CA ARG A 110 16.61 -16.89 11.28
C ARG A 110 16.28 -15.40 11.12
N TRP A 111 17.25 -14.51 11.33
CA TRP A 111 17.04 -13.07 11.17
C TRP A 111 16.93 -12.61 9.73
N SER A 112 17.74 -13.18 8.83
CA SER A 112 17.80 -12.78 7.41
C SER A 112 16.79 -13.49 6.50
N GLY A 113 16.13 -14.55 6.96
CA GLY A 113 15.29 -15.42 6.12
C GLY A 113 16.09 -16.11 5.00
N GLY A 114 17.41 -16.25 5.18
CA GLY A 114 18.32 -16.73 4.14
C GLY A 114 18.53 -15.78 2.97
N GLN A 115 18.05 -14.52 3.05
CA GLN A 115 18.26 -13.57 1.97
C GLN A 115 19.77 -13.28 1.79
N PRO A 116 20.37 -13.56 0.61
CA PRO A 116 21.82 -13.58 0.46
C PRO A 116 22.52 -12.30 0.90
N PHE A 117 21.98 -11.13 0.55
CA PHE A 117 22.52 -9.84 0.93
C PHE A 117 22.57 -9.64 2.46
N LEU A 118 21.43 -9.84 3.15
CA LEU A 118 21.36 -9.67 4.60
C LEU A 118 22.17 -10.73 5.33
N THR A 119 22.14 -11.99 4.89
CA THR A 119 22.95 -13.07 5.48
C THR A 119 24.44 -12.70 5.46
N GLN A 120 24.96 -12.26 4.30
CA GLN A 120 26.35 -11.84 4.19
C GLN A 120 26.65 -10.58 5.01
N LYS A 121 25.75 -9.59 5.01
CA LYS A 121 25.92 -8.35 5.79
C LYS A 121 26.02 -8.63 7.28
N ILE A 122 25.15 -9.48 7.82
CA ILE A 122 25.19 -9.87 9.25
C ILE A 122 26.49 -10.62 9.56
N CYS A 123 26.90 -11.57 8.72
CA CYS A 123 28.18 -12.28 8.90
C CYS A 123 29.37 -11.31 8.92
N GLY A 124 29.42 -10.36 7.98
CA GLY A 124 30.47 -9.34 7.95
C GLY A 124 30.48 -8.47 9.22
N LEU A 125 29.31 -8.06 9.71
CA LEU A 125 29.18 -7.28 10.95
C LEU A 125 29.62 -8.08 12.18
N LEU A 126 29.29 -9.38 12.25
CA LEU A 126 29.72 -10.27 13.34
C LEU A 126 31.25 -10.30 13.40
N VAL A 127 31.91 -10.59 12.27
CA VAL A 127 33.37 -10.67 12.20
C VAL A 127 34.03 -9.34 12.58
N GLN A 128 33.48 -8.21 12.12
CA GLN A 128 34.06 -6.88 12.33
C GLN A 128 33.83 -6.29 13.73
N ARG A 129 32.68 -6.54 14.36
CA ARG A 129 32.23 -5.76 15.53
C ARG A 129 32.09 -6.53 16.83
N GLU A 130 31.81 -7.82 16.77
CA GLU A 130 31.68 -8.61 18.00
C GLU A 130 33.06 -9.07 18.49
N SER A 131 33.14 -9.51 19.73
CA SER A 131 34.30 -10.26 20.24
C SER A 131 34.08 -11.76 19.97
N SER A 132 34.79 -12.64 20.70
CA SER A 132 34.44 -14.06 20.71
C SER A 132 32.99 -14.26 21.15
N ILE A 133 32.24 -15.08 20.40
CA ILE A 133 30.86 -15.46 20.72
C ILE A 133 30.91 -16.80 21.46
N LEU A 134 30.54 -16.77 22.73
CA LEU A 134 30.54 -17.94 23.60
C LEU A 134 29.36 -18.85 23.30
N GLN A 135 29.56 -20.15 23.49
CA GLN A 135 28.51 -21.14 23.34
C GLN A 135 27.32 -20.84 24.27
N GLY A 136 26.10 -20.88 23.73
CA GLY A 136 24.86 -20.58 24.44
C GLY A 136 24.46 -19.11 24.42
N THR A 137 25.30 -18.21 23.87
CA THR A 137 24.98 -16.77 23.74
C THR A 137 24.69 -16.33 22.31
N GLU A 138 24.70 -17.25 21.34
CA GLU A 138 24.65 -16.96 19.90
C GLU A 138 23.40 -16.17 19.52
N SER A 139 22.24 -16.59 20.03
CA SER A 139 20.95 -15.95 19.72
C SER A 139 20.91 -14.50 20.21
N GLU A 140 21.29 -14.26 21.47
CA GLU A 140 21.34 -12.93 22.07
C GLU A 140 22.35 -12.03 21.34
N ARG A 141 23.53 -12.56 21.00
CA ARG A 141 24.59 -11.80 20.32
C ARG A 141 24.18 -11.39 18.91
N VAL A 142 23.62 -12.32 18.13
CA VAL A 142 23.14 -12.02 16.78
C VAL A 142 21.97 -11.03 16.82
N GLU A 143 21.00 -11.24 17.71
CA GLU A 143 19.87 -10.32 17.88
C GLU A 143 20.32 -8.91 18.27
N SER A 144 21.18 -8.79 19.29
CA SER A 144 21.70 -7.50 19.74
C SER A 144 22.50 -6.79 18.66
N LEU A 145 23.29 -7.52 17.87
CA LEU A 145 23.99 -6.95 16.72
C LEU A 145 23.00 -6.45 15.66
N VAL A 146 22.04 -7.27 15.25
CA VAL A 146 21.05 -6.93 14.22
C VAL A 146 20.24 -5.69 14.63
N LYS A 147 19.76 -5.65 15.88
CA LYS A 147 19.03 -4.50 16.41
C LYS A 147 19.87 -3.22 16.35
N ARG A 148 21.07 -3.23 16.93
CA ARG A 148 21.93 -2.03 17.02
C ARG A 148 22.48 -1.57 15.67
N GLN A 149 22.83 -2.50 14.78
CA GLN A 149 23.57 -2.19 13.55
C GLN A 149 22.67 -2.06 12.31
N ILE A 150 21.51 -2.73 12.28
CA ILE A 150 20.64 -2.78 11.10
C ILE A 150 19.30 -2.11 11.35
N ILE A 151 18.61 -2.41 12.45
CA ILE A 151 17.24 -1.94 12.72
C ILE A 151 17.22 -0.52 13.29
N GLU A 152 18.02 -0.26 14.33
CA GLU A 152 18.08 1.04 14.98
C GLU A 152 18.69 2.09 14.05
N ASN A 153 17.94 3.17 13.80
CA ASN A 153 18.34 4.24 12.88
C ASN A 153 18.67 3.71 11.47
N TRP A 154 17.98 2.66 11.02
CA TRP A 154 18.20 2.00 9.73
C TRP A 154 18.25 3.00 8.56
N ALA A 155 17.39 4.02 8.58
CA ALA A 155 17.33 5.04 7.53
C ALA A 155 18.64 5.84 7.38
N THR A 156 19.49 5.87 8.39
CA THR A 156 20.82 6.51 8.33
C THR A 156 21.96 5.50 8.13
N LYS A 157 21.79 4.27 8.63
CA LYS A 157 22.81 3.20 8.60
C LYS A 157 22.71 2.26 7.40
N ASP A 158 21.78 2.47 6.48
CA ASP A 158 21.56 1.63 5.30
C ASP A 158 22.68 1.78 4.25
N HIS A 159 23.85 1.24 4.57
CA HIS A 159 25.00 1.13 3.69
C HIS A 159 25.54 -0.33 3.71
N PRO A 160 25.82 -0.93 2.53
CA PRO A 160 25.31 -0.51 1.22
C PRO A 160 23.78 -0.43 1.21
N VAL A 161 23.24 0.37 0.29
CA VAL A 161 21.81 0.72 0.24
C VAL A 161 20.98 -0.51 -0.09
N HIS A 162 19.97 -0.78 0.72
CA HIS A 162 19.09 -1.94 0.57
C HIS A 162 17.68 -1.61 1.06
N LEU A 163 17.56 -1.26 2.34
CA LEU A 163 16.28 -0.97 2.98
C LEU A 163 15.62 0.29 2.41
N LYS A 164 16.42 1.30 2.05
CA LYS A 164 15.90 2.51 1.39
C LYS A 164 15.35 2.21 0.00
N THR A 165 15.93 1.24 -0.71
CA THR A 165 15.43 0.81 -2.02
C THR A 165 14.05 0.16 -1.86
N ILE A 166 13.89 -0.71 -0.86
CA ILE A 166 12.58 -1.30 -0.52
C ILE A 166 11.58 -0.19 -0.19
N ARG A 167 11.94 0.72 0.72
CA ARG A 167 11.10 1.87 1.07
C ARG A 167 10.69 2.70 -0.14
N ALA A 168 11.63 3.02 -1.03
CA ALA A 168 11.37 3.82 -2.22
C ALA A 168 10.41 3.11 -3.19
N ARG A 169 10.45 1.77 -3.26
CA ARG A 169 9.51 0.98 -4.06
C ARG A 169 8.09 0.97 -3.48
N LEU A 170 7.96 0.99 -2.14
CA LEU A 170 6.66 1.08 -1.47
C LEU A 170 6.05 2.48 -1.60
N LEU A 171 6.87 3.51 -1.40
CA LEU A 171 6.48 4.92 -1.40
C LEU A 171 6.60 5.53 -2.82
N GLN A 172 5.84 4.99 -3.76
CA GLN A 172 5.74 5.52 -5.14
C GLN A 172 5.16 6.95 -5.17
N ARG A 173 5.24 7.62 -6.34
CA ARG A 173 4.72 8.98 -6.51
C ARG A 173 3.19 9.09 -6.44
N ASP A 174 2.48 8.00 -6.67
CA ASP A 174 1.01 7.96 -6.59
C ASP A 174 0.56 7.60 -5.17
N GLU A 175 0.00 8.58 -4.47
CA GLU A 175 -0.46 8.45 -3.08
C GLU A 175 -1.54 7.35 -2.91
N LYS A 176 -2.44 7.19 -3.88
CA LYS A 176 -3.50 6.17 -3.82
C LYS A 176 -2.90 4.78 -3.95
N ARG A 177 -1.94 4.60 -4.87
CA ARG A 177 -1.25 3.33 -5.05
C ARG A 177 -0.40 2.98 -3.83
N THR A 178 0.32 3.95 -3.27
CA THR A 178 1.07 3.75 -2.03
C THR A 178 0.16 3.36 -0.87
N ALA A 179 -1.00 4.01 -0.70
CA ALA A 179 -1.95 3.66 0.36
C ALA A 179 -2.45 2.21 0.22
N ARG A 180 -2.78 1.75 -0.99
CA ARG A 180 -3.18 0.36 -1.26
C ARG A 180 -2.06 -0.64 -0.95
N LEU A 181 -0.83 -0.38 -1.41
CA LEU A 181 0.33 -1.25 -1.15
C LEU A 181 0.61 -1.36 0.36
N LEU A 182 0.58 -0.24 1.07
CA LEU A 182 0.83 -0.20 2.51
C LEU A 182 -0.25 -0.93 3.30
N GLY A 183 -1.53 -0.78 2.93
CA GLY A 183 -2.60 -1.51 3.60
C GLY A 183 -2.60 -3.01 3.28
N LEU A 184 -2.23 -3.42 2.05
CA LEU A 184 -2.04 -4.83 1.71
C LEU A 184 -0.91 -5.45 2.55
N TYR A 185 0.20 -4.74 2.68
CA TYR A 185 1.30 -5.18 3.54
C TYR A 185 0.93 -5.16 5.03
N GLN A 186 0.08 -4.22 5.47
CA GLN A 186 -0.49 -4.21 6.82
C GLN A 186 -1.29 -5.49 7.10
N GLN A 187 -2.10 -5.93 6.14
CA GLN A 187 -2.86 -7.19 6.25
C GLN A 187 -1.93 -8.39 6.38
N ILE A 188 -0.87 -8.47 5.56
CA ILE A 188 0.16 -9.52 5.65
C ILE A 188 0.80 -9.57 7.03
N LEU A 189 1.08 -8.42 7.64
CA LEU A 189 1.65 -8.36 8.99
C LEU A 189 0.68 -8.82 10.08
N GLN A 190 -0.62 -8.51 9.93
CA GLN A 190 -1.65 -8.83 10.92
C GLN A 190 -2.08 -10.30 10.88
N GLU A 191 -2.18 -10.87 9.68
CA GLU A 191 -2.60 -12.25 9.44
C GLU A 191 -1.41 -13.24 9.39
N ASP A 192 -0.18 -12.73 9.47
CA ASP A 192 1.09 -13.49 9.31
C ASP A 192 1.19 -14.26 7.97
N GLY A 193 0.45 -13.79 6.97
CA GLY A 193 0.35 -14.37 5.65
C GLY A 193 -1.02 -14.10 5.02
N ILE A 194 -1.07 -13.94 3.70
CA ILE A 194 -2.33 -13.90 2.95
C ILE A 194 -2.23 -14.82 1.74
N VAL A 195 -3.36 -15.27 1.19
CA VAL A 195 -3.36 -16.09 -0.03
C VAL A 195 -2.77 -15.31 -1.22
N ALA A 196 -1.85 -15.96 -1.94
CA ALA A 196 -1.29 -15.45 -3.18
C ALA A 196 -2.33 -15.56 -4.32
N ASN A 197 -2.91 -14.42 -4.69
CA ASN A 197 -3.92 -14.28 -5.74
C ASN A 197 -3.38 -13.52 -6.97
N LYS A 198 -2.07 -13.22 -7.00
CA LYS A 198 -1.35 -12.61 -8.12
C LYS A 198 -1.94 -11.28 -8.60
N THR A 199 -2.50 -10.49 -7.67
CA THR A 199 -2.94 -9.13 -8.00
C THR A 199 -1.74 -8.25 -8.34
N VAL A 200 -2.00 -7.13 -9.03
CA VAL A 200 -0.94 -6.17 -9.39
C VAL A 200 -0.20 -5.67 -8.14
N GLU A 201 -0.94 -5.36 -7.06
CA GLU A 201 -0.37 -4.92 -5.79
C GLU A 201 0.47 -6.01 -5.10
N GLN A 202 0.02 -7.28 -5.15
CA GLN A 202 0.79 -8.41 -4.61
C GLN A 202 2.11 -8.60 -5.37
N HIS A 203 2.06 -8.53 -6.70
CA HIS A 203 3.24 -8.64 -7.55
C HIS A 203 4.23 -7.49 -7.28
N GLU A 204 3.73 -6.26 -7.11
CA GLU A 204 4.56 -5.11 -6.72
C GLU A 204 5.24 -5.29 -5.36
N LEU A 205 4.52 -5.82 -4.37
CA LEU A 205 5.12 -6.14 -3.06
C LEU A 205 6.20 -7.21 -3.20
N GLN A 206 5.98 -8.26 -3.99
CA GLN A 206 7.02 -9.28 -4.26
C GLN A 206 8.24 -8.67 -4.94
N LEU A 207 8.04 -7.83 -5.96
CA LEU A 207 9.11 -7.12 -6.66
C LEU A 207 9.89 -6.18 -5.73
N SER A 208 9.27 -5.65 -4.67
CA SER A 208 10.00 -4.87 -3.67
C SER A 208 11.00 -5.72 -2.87
N GLY A 209 10.86 -7.05 -2.87
CA GLY A 209 11.65 -7.99 -2.07
C GLY A 209 11.27 -8.00 -0.60
N LEU A 210 10.21 -7.30 -0.19
CA LEU A 210 9.72 -7.23 1.19
C LEU A 210 8.98 -8.50 1.61
N VAL A 211 8.25 -9.09 0.67
CA VAL A 211 7.45 -10.32 0.87
C VAL A 211 7.93 -11.40 -0.07
N ILE A 212 7.67 -12.65 0.31
CA ILE A 212 7.94 -13.84 -0.49
C ILE A 212 6.66 -14.68 -0.58
N GLU A 213 6.52 -15.41 -1.67
CA GLU A 213 5.48 -16.43 -1.81
C GLU A 213 6.03 -17.81 -1.43
N GLU A 214 5.48 -18.36 -0.35
CA GLU A 214 5.76 -19.70 0.14
C GLU A 214 4.43 -20.43 0.36
N ASP A 215 4.32 -21.66 -0.16
CA ASP A 215 3.12 -22.50 -0.03
C ASP A 215 1.81 -21.81 -0.42
N ASN A 216 1.83 -21.02 -1.50
CA ASN A 216 0.69 -20.24 -2.02
C ASN A 216 0.21 -19.11 -1.09
N GLU A 217 1.07 -18.67 -0.16
CA GLU A 217 0.83 -17.53 0.72
C GLU A 217 1.94 -16.50 0.59
N LEU A 218 1.57 -15.22 0.64
CA LEU A 218 2.48 -14.10 0.73
C LEU A 218 2.78 -13.78 2.18
N ARG A 219 4.05 -13.87 2.55
CA ARG A 219 4.54 -13.62 3.91
C ARG A 219 5.69 -12.63 3.90
N VAL A 220 5.90 -11.93 5.02
CA VAL A 220 7.07 -11.05 5.17
C VAL A 220 8.34 -11.89 5.09
N TYR A 221 9.27 -11.50 4.23
CA TYR A 221 10.40 -12.37 3.88
C TYR A 221 11.32 -12.65 5.08
N ASN A 222 11.55 -11.69 5.97
CA ASN A 222 12.39 -11.94 7.15
C ASN A 222 12.07 -11.05 8.35
N LEU A 223 12.65 -11.41 9.49
CA LEU A 223 12.44 -10.73 10.77
C LEU A 223 12.98 -9.30 10.77
N ILE A 224 14.04 -9.01 10.03
CA ILE A 224 14.59 -7.65 9.91
C ILE A 224 13.57 -6.73 9.23
N TYR A 225 12.97 -7.19 8.13
CA TYR A 225 11.92 -6.44 7.45
C TYR A 225 10.68 -6.25 8.31
N LYS A 226 10.23 -7.33 8.96
CA LYS A 226 9.09 -7.27 9.89
C LYS A 226 9.33 -6.27 11.04
N ALA A 227 10.57 -6.16 11.51
CA ALA A 227 10.93 -5.21 12.57
C ALA A 227 11.05 -3.75 12.09
N ILE A 228 11.48 -3.52 10.84
CA ILE A 228 11.70 -2.18 10.27
C ILE A 228 10.44 -1.60 9.66
N PHE A 229 9.82 -2.37 8.76
CA PHE A 229 8.55 -2.04 8.11
C PHE A 229 7.43 -2.69 8.93
N ASN A 230 7.28 -2.22 10.17
CA ASN A 230 6.28 -2.72 11.11
C ASN A 230 4.98 -1.90 11.04
N LEU A 231 3.99 -2.24 11.87
CA LEU A 231 2.70 -1.55 11.91
C LEU A 231 2.84 -0.06 12.23
N ASP A 232 3.73 0.32 13.15
CA ASP A 232 3.96 1.72 13.53
C ASP A 232 4.54 2.53 12.36
N TRP A 233 5.46 1.93 11.61
CA TRP A 233 6.04 2.53 10.42
C TRP A 233 4.96 2.73 9.33
N ILE A 234 4.14 1.71 9.09
CA ILE A 234 3.02 1.80 8.13
C ILE A 234 2.05 2.91 8.53
N GLU A 235 1.63 2.94 9.79
CA GLU A 235 0.72 3.96 10.29
C GLU A 235 1.32 5.37 10.13
N THR A 236 2.62 5.52 10.40
CA THR A 236 3.35 6.78 10.21
C THR A 236 3.37 7.22 8.75
N GLU A 237 3.59 6.32 7.80
CA GLU A 237 3.58 6.66 6.37
C GLU A 237 2.15 6.90 5.86
N LEU A 238 1.15 6.11 6.27
CA LEU A 238 -0.26 6.33 5.92
C LEU A 238 -0.79 7.67 6.44
N LYS A 239 -0.37 8.10 7.64
CA LYS A 239 -0.69 9.43 8.18
C LYS A 239 -0.17 10.58 7.31
N LYS A 240 0.87 10.38 6.50
CA LYS A 240 1.37 11.40 5.57
C LYS A 240 0.55 11.49 4.29
N LEU A 241 -0.07 10.38 3.89
CA LEU A 241 -0.91 10.27 2.69
C LEU A 241 -2.35 10.68 2.94
N CYS A 242 -2.77 10.75 4.20
CA CYS A 242 -4.13 11.09 4.57
C CYS A 242 -4.43 12.55 4.18
N PRO A 243 -5.42 12.80 3.29
CA PRO A 243 -5.72 14.16 2.78
C PRO A 243 -6.12 15.16 3.87
N TYR A 244 -6.60 14.65 5.00
CA TYR A 244 -7.11 15.40 6.15
C TYR A 244 -6.23 15.24 7.41
N ALA A 245 -4.96 14.83 7.26
CA ALA A 245 -4.07 14.55 8.38
C ALA A 245 -3.82 15.78 9.28
N GLU A 246 -3.74 16.98 8.69
CA GLU A 246 -3.53 18.22 9.44
C GLU A 246 -4.76 18.61 10.25
N ASP A 247 -5.94 18.56 9.61
CA ASP A 247 -7.22 18.86 10.25
C ASP A 247 -7.53 17.86 11.37
N LEU A 248 -7.24 16.56 11.16
CA LEU A 248 -7.33 15.52 12.18
C LEU A 248 -6.40 15.82 13.37
N ARG A 249 -5.14 16.15 13.12
CA ARG A 249 -4.18 16.48 14.19
C ARG A 249 -4.61 17.70 14.99
N ALA A 250 -5.10 18.74 14.32
CA ALA A 250 -5.62 19.94 14.97
C ALA A 250 -6.87 19.63 15.82
N TRP A 251 -7.79 18.82 15.29
CA TRP A 251 -8.98 18.39 16.03
C TRP A 251 -8.64 17.54 17.26
N LEU A 252 -7.74 16.56 17.13
CA LEU A 252 -7.25 15.76 18.26
C LEU A 252 -6.53 16.62 19.30
N GLY A 253 -5.68 17.56 18.87
CA GLY A 253 -4.99 18.51 19.74
C GLY A 253 -5.93 19.46 20.49
N SER A 254 -7.14 19.70 19.97
CA SER A 254 -8.21 20.43 20.64
C SER A 254 -9.02 19.59 21.65
N GLU A 255 -8.55 18.39 21.99
CA GLU A 255 -9.30 17.39 22.76
C GLU A 255 -10.66 17.05 22.11
N ARG A 256 -10.71 17.02 20.77
CA ARG A 256 -11.92 16.75 19.97
C ARG A 256 -13.03 17.81 20.08
N LYS A 257 -12.71 19.05 20.48
CA LYS A 257 -13.69 20.12 20.72
C LYS A 257 -13.81 21.12 19.58
N ASP A 258 -12.76 21.31 18.79
CA ASP A 258 -12.74 22.31 17.71
C ASP A 258 -13.46 21.81 16.45
N GLY A 259 -14.77 22.04 16.39
CA GLY A 259 -15.60 21.68 15.24
C GLY A 259 -15.25 22.39 13.93
N SER A 260 -14.41 23.44 13.94
CA SER A 260 -13.95 24.12 12.72
C SER A 260 -12.98 23.27 11.90
N ARG A 261 -12.34 22.28 12.54
CA ARG A 261 -11.40 21.34 11.94
C ARG A 261 -12.09 20.09 11.38
N LEU A 262 -13.41 19.98 11.50
CA LEU A 262 -14.16 18.87 10.93
C LEU A 262 -14.43 19.11 9.43
N LEU A 263 -14.38 18.03 8.65
CA LEU A 263 -14.57 18.10 7.21
C LEU A 263 -16.04 18.37 6.85
N ARG A 264 -16.26 19.01 5.70
CA ARG A 264 -17.59 19.27 5.11
C ARG A 264 -17.56 19.15 3.59
N GLY A 265 -18.73 18.92 3.01
CA GLY A 265 -18.96 18.90 1.58
C GLY A 265 -18.05 17.90 0.87
N GLU A 266 -17.43 18.35 -0.23
CA GLU A 266 -16.57 17.51 -1.06
C GLU A 266 -15.38 16.93 -0.28
N LYS A 267 -14.77 17.69 0.64
CA LYS A 267 -13.65 17.19 1.46
C LYS A 267 -14.05 16.01 2.34
N LEU A 268 -15.25 16.04 2.93
CA LEU A 268 -15.76 14.92 3.74
C LEU A 268 -16.04 13.71 2.85
N LYS A 269 -16.61 13.93 1.67
CA LYS A 269 -16.88 12.87 0.70
C LYS A 269 -15.60 12.19 0.21
N GLU A 270 -14.59 12.97 -0.20
CA GLU A 270 -13.27 12.47 -0.61
C GLU A 270 -12.58 11.69 0.51
N ALA A 271 -12.67 12.19 1.76
CA ALA A 271 -12.12 11.50 2.92
C ALA A 271 -12.84 10.18 3.23
N GLN A 272 -14.17 10.14 3.05
CA GLN A 272 -14.96 8.93 3.18
C GLN A 272 -14.62 7.91 2.08
N GLU A 273 -14.52 8.35 0.82
CA GLU A 273 -14.10 7.51 -0.30
C GLU A 273 -12.69 6.94 -0.08
N TRP A 274 -11.75 7.78 0.38
CA TRP A 274 -10.40 7.35 0.74
C TRP A 274 -10.40 6.33 1.87
N SER A 275 -11.26 6.50 2.89
CA SER A 275 -11.38 5.57 4.02
C SER A 275 -12.09 4.25 3.70
N GLN A 276 -12.94 4.24 2.67
CA GLN A 276 -13.73 3.08 2.27
C GLN A 276 -12.96 2.12 1.37
N ASP A 277 -11.84 2.56 0.79
CA ASP A 277 -10.97 1.70 0.00
C ASP A 277 -10.47 0.58 0.93
N LYS A 278 -10.99 -0.63 0.73
CA LYS A 278 -11.12 -1.75 1.71
C LYS A 278 -9.82 -2.27 2.34
N ILE A 279 -8.69 -1.67 1.98
CA ILE A 279 -7.34 -2.09 2.31
C ILE A 279 -6.76 -1.26 3.47
N LEU A 280 -7.35 -0.10 3.79
CA LEU A 280 -6.87 0.77 4.87
C LEU A 280 -7.57 0.45 6.19
N ASN A 281 -6.91 -0.31 7.07
CA ASN A 281 -7.37 -0.47 8.45
C ASN A 281 -7.04 0.82 9.22
N LEU A 282 -7.99 1.75 9.22
CA LEU A 282 -7.82 3.05 9.86
C LEU A 282 -7.81 2.93 11.38
N SER A 283 -6.95 3.73 12.02
CA SER A 283 -6.94 3.79 13.48
C SER A 283 -8.31 4.28 14.00
N LYS A 284 -8.58 3.99 15.28
CA LYS A 284 -9.82 4.40 15.94
C LYS A 284 -10.06 5.90 15.83
N GLU A 285 -9.00 6.70 15.89
CA GLU A 285 -9.03 8.16 15.78
C GLU A 285 -9.56 8.64 14.43
N HIS A 286 -9.17 8.00 13.33
CA HIS A 286 -9.67 8.35 11.99
C HIS A 286 -11.16 8.04 11.86
N THR A 287 -11.59 6.89 12.39
CA THR A 287 -13.00 6.50 12.40
C THR A 287 -13.85 7.48 13.22
N GLU A 288 -13.37 7.86 14.41
CA GLU A 288 -14.02 8.88 15.26
C GLU A 288 -14.13 10.23 14.54
N TYR A 289 -13.06 10.69 13.88
CA TYR A 289 -13.03 11.97 13.19
C TYR A 289 -13.98 12.06 11.99
N LEU A 290 -14.04 11.00 11.17
CA LEU A 290 -14.98 10.95 10.03
C LEU A 290 -16.43 10.89 10.50
N SER A 291 -16.70 10.14 11.58
CA SER A 291 -18.01 10.09 12.22
C SER A 291 -18.43 11.46 12.78
N ALA A 292 -17.52 12.13 13.50
CA ALA A 292 -17.76 13.47 14.03
C ALA A 292 -18.00 14.50 12.91
N SER A 293 -17.22 14.44 11.82
CA SER A 293 -17.40 15.31 10.66
C SER A 293 -18.77 15.13 10.01
N LYS A 294 -19.20 13.87 9.84
CA LYS A 294 -20.53 13.55 9.33
C LYS A 294 -21.65 14.07 10.22
N THR A 295 -21.55 13.84 11.54
CA THR A 295 -22.57 14.31 12.50
C THR A 295 -22.67 15.83 12.51
N GLN A 296 -21.55 16.54 12.42
CA GLN A 296 -21.52 18.00 12.38
C GLN A 296 -22.19 18.54 11.11
N GLU A 297 -21.88 17.96 9.94
CA GLU A 297 -22.51 18.34 8.68
C GLU A 297 -24.03 18.10 8.70
N GLU A 298 -24.48 16.95 9.20
CA GLU A 298 -25.89 16.63 9.35
C GLU A 298 -26.62 17.63 10.25
N LYS A 299 -25.99 18.02 11.37
CA LYS A 299 -26.53 19.03 12.29
C LYS A 299 -26.67 20.39 11.63
N GLU A 300 -25.68 20.80 10.84
CA GLU A 300 -25.71 22.09 10.15
C GLU A 300 -26.71 22.13 9.01
N LEU A 301 -26.82 21.05 8.26
CA LEU A 301 -27.84 20.91 7.22
C LEU A 301 -29.24 20.99 7.82
N ARG A 302 -29.46 20.35 8.99
CA ARG A 302 -30.72 20.46 9.73
C ARG A 302 -31.02 21.90 10.17
N ILE A 303 -30.05 22.58 10.77
CA ILE A 303 -30.20 23.99 11.19
C ILE A 303 -30.53 24.88 9.98
N LYS A 304 -29.88 24.65 8.84
CA LYS A 304 -30.13 25.40 7.61
C LYS A 304 -31.56 25.16 7.10
N ASN A 305 -31.99 23.91 7.02
CA ASN A 305 -33.34 23.55 6.58
C ASN A 305 -34.42 24.10 7.53
N ASP A 306 -34.20 24.04 8.84
CA ASP A 306 -35.12 24.60 9.85
C ASP A 306 -35.24 26.13 9.70
N LYS A 307 -34.12 26.80 9.41
CA LYS A 307 -34.09 28.25 9.17
C LYS A 307 -34.82 28.62 7.87
N GLU A 308 -34.56 27.92 6.77
CA GLU A 308 -35.27 28.13 5.49
C GLU A 308 -36.78 27.88 5.64
N ALA A 309 -37.18 26.82 6.35
CA ALA A 309 -38.58 26.55 6.64
C ALA A 309 -39.22 27.61 7.55
N ALA A 310 -38.47 28.18 8.49
CA ALA A 310 -38.94 29.29 9.31
C ALA A 310 -39.10 30.58 8.49
N GLU A 311 -38.16 30.88 7.59
CA GLU A 311 -38.23 32.03 6.68
C GLU A 311 -39.41 31.92 5.71
N GLN A 312 -39.64 30.75 5.11
CA GLN A 312 -40.80 30.50 4.25
C GLN A 312 -42.13 30.66 5.01
N ARG A 313 -42.22 30.11 6.23
CA ARG A 313 -43.40 30.29 7.09
C ARG A 313 -43.64 31.77 7.41
N ASN A 314 -42.59 32.53 7.73
CA ASN A 314 -42.69 33.95 8.01
C ASN A 314 -43.12 34.76 6.78
N GLN A 315 -42.65 34.42 5.58
CA GLN A 315 -43.09 35.05 4.33
C GLN A 315 -44.57 34.78 4.04
N LEU A 316 -45.01 33.52 4.16
CA LEU A 316 -46.42 33.14 3.99
C LEU A 316 -47.33 33.87 4.99
N LEU A 317 -46.93 33.97 6.26
CA LEU A 317 -47.66 34.72 7.28
C LEU A 317 -47.72 36.21 6.96
N ALA A 318 -46.64 36.80 6.46
CA ALA A 318 -46.60 38.21 6.06
C ALA A 318 -47.54 38.49 4.87
N GLU A 319 -47.58 37.61 3.87
CA GLU A 319 -48.49 37.70 2.73
C GLU A 319 -49.96 37.53 3.15
N ALA A 320 -50.26 36.54 4.00
CA ALA A 320 -51.59 36.32 4.54
C ALA A 320 -52.06 37.55 5.34
N ASN A 321 -51.21 38.12 6.19
CA ASN A 321 -51.49 39.34 6.93
C ASN A 321 -51.72 40.56 6.01
N LYS A 322 -50.96 40.68 4.91
CA LYS A 322 -51.15 41.75 3.92
C LYS A 322 -52.50 41.62 3.21
N LYS A 323 -52.90 40.40 2.82
CA LYS A 323 -54.21 40.10 2.23
C LYS A 323 -55.37 40.33 3.20
N ALA A 324 -55.21 39.94 4.47
CA ALA A 324 -56.22 40.20 5.50
C ALA A 324 -56.43 41.71 5.72
N LYS A 325 -55.34 42.49 5.79
CA LYS A 325 -55.41 43.96 5.92
C LYS A 325 -56.07 44.63 4.70
N SER A 326 -55.82 44.15 3.48
CA SER A 326 -56.48 44.71 2.29
C SER A 326 -57.99 44.39 2.26
N GLN A 327 -58.38 43.18 2.65
CA GLN A 327 -59.80 42.79 2.77
C GLN A 327 -60.53 43.61 3.85
N ILE A 328 -59.91 43.82 5.03
CA ILE A 328 -60.48 44.67 6.08
C ILE A 328 -60.66 46.11 5.58
N ARG A 329 -59.70 46.66 4.81
CA ARG A 329 -59.79 48.01 4.23
C ARG A 329 -60.91 48.15 3.18
N ILE A 330 -61.15 47.10 2.40
CA ILE A 330 -62.26 47.06 1.44
C ILE A 330 -63.60 46.95 2.19
N GLY A 331 -63.68 46.08 3.21
CA GLY A 331 -64.87 45.95 4.06
C GLY A 331 -65.23 47.24 4.79
N SER A 332 -64.25 47.94 5.39
CA SER A 332 -64.49 49.21 6.08
C SER A 332 -64.89 50.34 5.13
N SER A 333 -64.43 50.31 3.87
CA SER A 333 -64.87 51.26 2.83
C SER A 333 -66.32 51.02 2.42
N ILE A 334 -66.75 49.76 2.34
CA ILE A 334 -68.14 49.37 2.05
C ILE A 334 -69.07 49.75 3.22
N PHE A 335 -68.68 49.46 4.46
CA PHE A 335 -69.44 49.87 5.64
C PHE A 335 -69.55 51.41 5.80
N SER A 336 -68.51 52.15 5.41
CA SER A 336 -68.54 53.63 5.44
C SER A 336 -69.48 54.20 4.37
N PHE A 337 -69.57 53.54 3.20
CA PHE A 337 -70.53 53.89 2.15
C PHE A 337 -71.98 53.56 2.54
N ASP A 338 -72.23 52.43 3.23
CA ASP A 338 -73.57 52.09 3.70
C ASP A 338 -74.04 52.99 4.86
N PHE A 339 -73.12 53.42 5.74
CA PHE A 339 -73.46 54.34 6.82
C PHE A 339 -73.82 55.75 6.30
N THR A 340 -73.13 56.24 5.27
CA THR A 340 -73.48 57.52 4.62
C THR A 340 -74.80 57.43 3.86
N ARG A 341 -75.13 56.28 3.25
CA ARG A 341 -76.44 56.05 2.60
C ARG A 341 -77.60 55.96 3.60
N SER A 342 -77.35 55.39 4.78
CA SER A 342 -78.33 55.32 5.88
C SER A 342 -78.61 56.70 6.50
N SER A 343 -77.57 57.54 6.66
CA SER A 343 -77.68 58.92 7.15
C SER A 343 -78.49 59.85 6.22
N LEU A 344 -78.49 59.59 4.91
CA LEU A 344 -79.23 60.38 3.92
C LEU A 344 -80.72 60.02 3.80
N ARG A 345 -81.18 58.91 4.40
CA ARG A 345 -82.59 58.51 4.43
C ARG A 345 -83.37 58.98 5.67
N ARG A 346 -82.75 59.71 6.59
CA ARG A 346 -83.41 60.28 7.79
C ARG A 346 -83.79 61.77 7.68
N ASN A 347 -83.53 62.42 6.55
CA ASN A 347 -83.87 63.83 6.31
C ASN A 347 -84.70 64.02 5.02
N LEU A 348 -85.79 63.26 4.89
CA LEU A 348 -86.87 63.54 3.94
C LEU A 348 -88.22 63.33 4.63
#